data_AF-A0A8X6J1L8-F1
#
_entry.id   AF-A0A8X6J1L8-F1
#
_cell.length_a   1.000
_cell.length_b   1.000
_cell.length_c   1.000
_cell.angle_alpha   90.00
_cell.angle_beta   90.00
_cell.angle_gamma   90.00
#
_symmetry.space_group_name_H-M   'P 1'
#
loop_
_entity.id
_entity.type
_entity.pdbx_description
1 polymer ?
#
loop_
_entity_poly.entity_id
_entity_poly.type
_entity_poly.pdbx_seq_one_letter_code
_entity_poly.pdbx_strand_id
1 'polypeptide(L)' 'SENNALYVYFKGLSSQVLTFKFETIRSILEKEKKEEDGNEFVSAVCWRMGSNVVVAANSQGNIKILELV' A
#
# COMPACT_ATOMS: atom_id res chain seq x y z
N SER A 1 2.18 -5.60 6.52
CA SER A 1 1.43 -4.50 5.86
C SER A 1 -0.09 -4.67 5.99
N GLU A 2 -0.55 -5.01 7.20
CA GLU A 2 -1.92 -5.44 7.53
C GLU A 2 -2.82 -4.25 7.87
N ASN A 3 -2.31 -3.04 7.68
CA ASN A 3 -2.97 -1.78 7.88
C ASN A 3 -3.06 -1.01 6.56
N ASN A 4 -3.21 -1.70 5.42
CA ASN A 4 -3.30 -1.10 4.08
C ASN A 4 -2.19 -0.08 3.73
N ALA A 5 -0.98 -0.27 4.29
CA ALA A 5 0.17 0.61 4.04
C ALA A 5 1.40 -0.18 3.58
N LEU A 6 2.11 0.37 2.60
CA LEU A 6 3.42 -0.07 2.13
C LEU A 6 4.51 0.63 2.94
N TYR A 7 5.49 -0.15 3.40
CA TYR A 7 6.66 0.35 4.11
C TYR A 7 7.92 -0.05 3.35
N VAL A 8 8.86 0.91 3.19
CA VAL A 8 10.16 0.68 2.56
C VAL A 8 11.24 0.86 3.61
N TYR A 9 12.15 -0.11 3.69
CA TYR A 9 13.27 -0.11 4.62
C TYR A 9 14.58 -0.16 3.85
N PHE A 10 15.59 0.54 4.36
CA PHE A 10 16.97 0.32 3.96
C PHE A 10 17.55 -0.82 4.81
N LYS A 11 18.27 -1.77 4.19
CA LYS A 11 18.78 -2.99 4.86
C LYS A 11 19.57 -2.72 6.16
N GLY A 12 20.23 -1.56 6.27
CA GLY A 12 21.01 -1.18 7.44
C GLY A 12 20.24 -0.37 8.50
N LEU A 13 18.96 -0.07 8.30
CA LEU A 13 18.13 0.71 9.23
C LEU A 13 16.99 -0.14 9.79
N SER A 14 16.73 -0.03 11.09
CA SER A 14 15.59 -0.67 11.74
C SER A 14 14.29 0.13 11.58
N SER A 15 14.37 1.41 11.23
CA SER A 15 13.22 2.26 10.96
C SER A 15 12.92 2.32 9.47
N GLN A 16 11.64 2.48 9.13
CA GLN A 16 11.20 2.71 7.77
C GLN A 16 11.76 4.02 7.21
N VAL A 17 12.11 4.01 5.92
CA VAL A 17 12.56 5.19 5.18
C VAL A 17 11.37 5.90 4.55
N LEU A 18 10.38 5.13 4.06
CA LEU A 18 9.17 5.64 3.43
C LEU A 18 7.95 4.84 3.84
N THR A 19 6.80 5.51 3.88
CA THR A 19 5.49 4.90 4.09
C THR A 19 4.52 5.44 3.05
N PHE A 20 3.78 4.55 2.41
CA PHE A 20 2.69 4.89 1.51
C PHE A 20 1.42 4.20 1.98
N LYS A 21 0.39 4.98 2.33
CA LYS A 21 -0.93 4.46 2.72
C LYS A 21 -1.82 4.42 1.49
N PHE A 22 -2.42 3.26 1.19
CA PHE A 22 -3.44 3.20 0.15
C PHE A 22 -4.66 4.00 0.62
N GLU A 23 -5.12 4.91 -0.23
CA GLU A 23 -6.38 5.61 -0.01
C GLU A 23 -7.56 4.67 -0.29
N THR A 24 -8.47 4.56 0.66
CA THR A 24 -9.74 3.87 0.46
C THR A 24 -10.66 4.81 -0.32
N ILE A 25 -10.79 4.60 -1.65
CA ILE A 25 -11.78 5.34 -2.44
C ILE A 25 -13.15 4.76 -2.12
N ARG A 26 -13.84 5.34 -1.14
CA ARG A 26 -15.23 4.97 -0.83
C ARG A 26 -16.14 5.63 -1.85
N SER A 27 -16.89 4.84 -2.60
CA SER A 27 -18.04 5.36 -3.33
C SER A 27 -19.01 5.98 -2.30
N ILE A 28 -19.54 7.17 -2.59
CA ILE A 28 -20.48 7.89 -1.71
C ILE A 28 -21.71 7.02 -1.36
N LEU A 29 -22.00 6.02 -2.19
CA LEU A 29 -23.11 5.07 -2.06
C LEU A 29 -22.85 3.94 -1.04
N GLU A 30 -21.61 3.69 -0.62
CA GLU A 30 -21.24 2.53 0.22
C GLU A 30 -21.13 2.86 1.72
N LYS A 31 -21.57 4.06 2.13
CA LYS A 31 -21.50 4.55 3.52
C LYS A 31 -22.23 3.68 4.55
N GLU A 32 -23.09 2.75 4.14
CA GLU A 32 -23.88 1.90 5.04
C GLU A 32 -23.15 0.62 5.49
N LYS A 33 -22.07 0.19 4.82
CA LYS A 33 -21.28 -0.97 5.27
C LYS A 33 -20.07 -0.52 6.08
N LYS A 34 -20.32 -0.20 7.35
CA LYS A 34 -19.35 0.42 8.25
C LYS A 34 -18.44 -0.57 9.00
N GLU A 35 -18.37 -1.84 8.60
CA GLU A 35 -17.72 -2.90 9.40
C GLU A 35 -16.41 -3.49 8.85
N GLU A 36 -15.98 -3.19 7.62
CA GLU A 36 -14.79 -3.83 7.02
C GLU A 36 -13.51 -2.95 6.93
N ASP A 37 -13.49 -1.77 7.57
CA ASP A 37 -12.31 -0.90 7.60
C ASP A 37 -11.07 -1.52 8.29
N GLY A 38 -11.24 -2.64 9.01
CA GLY A 38 -10.20 -3.26 9.83
C GLY A 38 -9.32 -4.29 9.14
N ASN A 39 -9.68 -4.76 7.93
CA ASN A 39 -9.06 -5.96 7.32
C ASN A 39 -8.37 -5.71 5.97
N GLU A 40 -8.19 -4.45 5.55
CA GLU A 40 -7.46 -4.15 4.32
C GLU A 40 -5.95 -4.26 4.52
N PHE A 41 -5.27 -4.95 3.60
CA PHE A 41 -3.82 -5.16 3.68
C PHE A 41 -3.17 -5.09 2.31
N VAL A 42 -1.89 -4.72 2.26
CA VAL A 42 -1.09 -4.82 1.02
C VAL A 42 -0.82 -6.30 0.77
N SER A 43 -1.26 -6.79 -0.39
CA SER A 43 -1.26 -8.21 -0.74
C SER A 43 -0.08 -8.60 -1.63
N ALA A 44 0.46 -7.69 -2.44
CA ALA A 44 1.61 -7.94 -3.30
C ALA A 44 2.48 -6.69 -3.50
N VAL A 45 3.79 -6.90 -3.66
CA VAL A 45 4.78 -5.87 -3.99
C VAL A 45 5.79 -6.41 -4.99
N CYS A 46 6.26 -5.58 -5.92
CA CYS A 46 7.29 -5.94 -6.89
C CYS A 46 8.15 -4.73 -7.24
N TRP A 47 9.46 -4.91 -7.18
CA TRP A 47 10.43 -3.90 -7.62
C TRP A 47 10.68 -4.01 -9.12
N ARG A 48 10.70 -2.88 -9.82
CA ARG A 48 11.23 -2.83 -11.17
C ARG A 48 12.75 -2.76 -11.09
N MET A 49 13.40 -3.87 -11.45
CA MET A 49 14.86 -4.01 -11.45
C MET A 49 15.55 -2.85 -12.19
N GLY A 50 16.60 -2.31 -11.58
CA GLY A 50 17.38 -1.21 -12.16
C GLY A 50 16.69 0.17 -12.12
N SER A 51 15.63 0.34 -11.34
CA SER A 51 14.95 1.63 -11.17
C SER A 51 14.52 1.89 -9.72
N ASN A 52 14.10 3.12 -9.45
CA ASN A 52 13.47 3.57 -8.21
C ASN A 52 11.95 3.33 -8.19
N VAL A 53 11.43 2.41 -9.02
CA VAL A 53 9.99 2.16 -9.16
C VAL A 53 9.58 0.85 -8.46
N VAL A 54 8.49 0.92 -7.70
CA VAL A 54 7.82 -0.22 -7.07
C VAL A 54 6.35 -0.27 -7.49
N VAL A 55 5.85 -1.48 -7.73
CA VAL A 55 4.42 -1.75 -7.93
C VAL A 55 3.89 -2.42 -6.69
N ALA A 56 2.76 -1.94 -6.16
CA ALA A 56 2.09 -2.53 -5.01
C ALA A 56 0.60 -2.73 -5.29
N ALA A 57 0.03 -3.81 -4.74
CA ALA A 57 -1.39 -4.12 -4.79
C ALA A 57 -1.93 -4.42 -3.39
N ASN A 58 -3.17 -4.05 -3.11
CA ASN A 58 -3.84 -4.36 -1.84
C ASN A 58 -4.94 -5.43 -1.99
N SER A 59 -5.55 -5.83 -0.87
CA SER A 59 -6.59 -6.86 -0.81
C SER A 59 -7.89 -6.50 -1.55
N GLN A 60 -8.08 -5.23 -1.91
CA GLN A 60 -9.20 -4.76 -2.73
C GLN A 60 -8.88 -4.69 -4.23
N GLY A 61 -7.71 -5.21 -4.64
CA GLY A 61 -7.28 -5.20 -6.05
C GLY A 61 -6.86 -3.82 -6.55
N ASN A 62 -6.65 -2.83 -5.67
CA ASN A 62 -6.10 -1.54 -6.07
C ASN A 62 -4.62 -1.69 -6.35
N ILE A 63 -4.16 -1.24 -7.52
CA ILE A 63 -2.76 -1.32 -7.95
C ILE A 63 -2.19 0.09 -8.07
N LYS A 64 -0.99 0.31 -7.52
CA LYS A 64 -0.26 1.57 -7.59
C LYS A 64 1.16 1.34 -8.12
N ILE A 65 1.58 2.21 -9.04
CA ILE A 65 2.96 2.33 -9.50
C ILE A 65 3.53 3.54 -8.77
N LEU A 66 4.57 3.33 -7.98
CA LEU A 66 5.18 4.34 -7.13
C LEU A 66 6.64 4.55 -7.56
N GLU A 67 7.01 5.79 -7.80
CA GLU A 67 8.40 6.19 -8.00
C GLU A 67 8.93 6.80 -6.69
N LEU A 68 10.09 6.32 -6.24
CA LEU A 68 10.72 6.78 -5.01
C LEU A 68 11.68 7.92 -5.38
N VAL A 69 11.42 9.12 -4.86
CA VAL A 69 12.21 10.35 -5.09
C VAL A 69 12.93 10.81 -3.84
#